data_AF-A0A7C5I1S1-F1
#
_entry.id   AF-A0A7C5I1S1-F1
#
_cell.length_a   1.000
_cell.length_b   1.000
_cell.length_c   1.000
_cell.angle_alpha   90.00
_cell.angle_beta   90.00
_cell.angle_gamma   90.00
#
_symmetry.space_group_name_H-M   'P 1'
#
loop_
_entity.id
_entity.type
_entity.pdbx_description
1 polymer ?
#
loop_
_entity_poly.entity_id
_entity_poly.type
_entity_poly.pdbx_seq_one_letter_code
_entity_poly.pdbx_strand_id
1 'polypeptide(L)'
;LIMQSNGGVMSPELSSRFAVNTLLSGPAGGPVNGLFIGGIHGLDNLITVDMGGTSFDVCLIKDSRPAITTEGETGGYRVALPTLYIETIGAGGGSIASVDATGMLQVGPQSAGADPGPACYGKSGTEPTVTDADLILGYLSPDYFHGGAMKLNKSAAAKAIEERIAGKLGMSVNEAAEGIYKMININMALGVNLVSVAKGHNPRDFALVVAGGAGPIHAAMIARDQEIPLIIVPRGSSVFCASGMLMSDLKHDYVHTYTTELDKVDMNRVNEICSKLLDEAKSTLKTEGIPEDSIRVDFTVDIRYLGQFNEVNVALPMSSEGKVGEEDVKNLVELFHQTHDTLYGYSMAGAELELINIRLQAIGNTEKPKFKPSPRQAPDASKTLKNNRQVFFEGKEVNTPVYDGLMLKHGNMIFGPAIVEEPTTTIVVPPDFDLTCDSYDNYVMYRNDQKLEDIIAKLKKG
;
A
#
# COMPACT_ATOMS: atom_id res chain seq x y z
N LEU A 1 -5.35 2.03 -22.22
CA LEU A 1 -4.30 1.21 -21.58
C LEU A 1 -4.94 0.36 -20.49
N ILE A 2 -4.38 -0.80 -20.19
CA ILE A 2 -4.87 -1.77 -19.19
C ILE A 2 -3.79 -1.94 -18.12
N MET A 3 -4.20 -1.94 -16.86
CA MET A 3 -3.30 -2.09 -15.71
C MET A 3 -2.72 -3.50 -15.64
N GLN A 4 -1.45 -3.59 -15.26
CA GLN A 4 -0.72 -4.83 -15.06
C GLN A 4 -0.36 -5.03 -13.58
N SER A 5 -0.10 -6.27 -13.20
CA SER A 5 0.35 -6.65 -11.86
C SER A 5 1.72 -6.09 -11.47
N ASN A 6 2.57 -5.72 -12.43
CA ASN A 6 3.89 -5.12 -12.22
C ASN A 6 3.85 -3.60 -11.96
N GLY A 7 2.65 -3.01 -11.83
CA GLY A 7 2.46 -1.57 -11.61
C GLY A 7 2.71 -0.71 -12.85
N GLY A 8 2.75 -1.31 -14.03
CA GLY A 8 2.71 -0.61 -15.31
C GLY A 8 1.39 -0.82 -16.03
N VAL A 9 1.27 -0.21 -17.20
CA VAL A 9 0.13 -0.37 -18.10
C VAL A 9 0.57 -0.90 -19.47
N MET A 10 -0.34 -1.53 -20.21
CA MET A 10 -0.10 -1.98 -21.59
C MET A 10 -1.27 -1.65 -22.51
N SER A 11 -1.06 -1.74 -23.82
CA SER A 11 -2.13 -1.65 -24.82
C SER A 11 -3.18 -2.76 -24.66
N PRO A 12 -4.46 -2.49 -25.00
CA PRO A 12 -5.51 -3.51 -25.01
C PRO A 12 -5.15 -4.73 -25.87
N GLU A 13 -4.50 -4.51 -27.02
CA GLU A 13 -4.05 -5.54 -27.95
C GLU A 13 -3.08 -6.52 -27.25
N LEU A 14 -2.06 -6.01 -26.56
CA LEU A 14 -1.13 -6.84 -25.79
C LEU A 14 -1.83 -7.51 -24.60
N SER A 15 -2.75 -6.80 -23.93
CA SER A 15 -3.49 -7.37 -22.80
C SER A 15 -4.34 -8.58 -23.18
N SER A 16 -4.88 -8.58 -24.40
CA SER A 16 -5.64 -9.73 -24.92
C SER A 16 -4.76 -10.96 -25.17
N ARG A 17 -3.48 -10.74 -25.51
CA ARG A 17 -2.50 -11.80 -25.75
C ARG A 17 -1.83 -12.30 -24.47
N PHE A 18 -1.62 -11.40 -23.50
CA PHE A 18 -0.94 -11.65 -22.23
C PHE A 18 -1.87 -11.38 -21.03
N ALA A 19 -3.08 -11.94 -21.07
CA ALA A 19 -4.11 -11.69 -20.05
C ALA A 19 -3.66 -12.01 -18.61
N VAL A 20 -2.72 -12.94 -18.45
CA VAL A 20 -2.12 -13.31 -17.16
C VAL A 20 -1.44 -12.13 -16.45
N ASN A 21 -0.94 -11.12 -17.19
CA ASN A 21 -0.36 -9.91 -16.60
C ASN A 21 -1.41 -9.02 -15.91
N THR A 22 -2.70 -9.27 -16.11
CA THR A 22 -3.79 -8.47 -15.52
C THR A 22 -4.30 -9.02 -14.18
N LEU A 23 -3.78 -10.18 -13.75
CA LEU A 23 -4.12 -10.77 -12.45
C LEU A 23 -3.73 -9.81 -11.33
N LEU A 24 -4.65 -9.52 -10.40
CA LEU A 24 -4.41 -8.59 -9.28
C LEU A 24 -3.96 -7.17 -9.72
N SER A 25 -4.32 -6.75 -10.93
CA SER A 25 -3.94 -5.43 -11.48
C SER A 25 -4.58 -4.23 -10.77
N GLY A 26 -5.73 -4.41 -10.10
CA GLY A 26 -6.39 -3.35 -9.35
C GLY A 26 -5.52 -2.78 -8.23
N PRO A 27 -5.14 -3.60 -7.23
CA PRO A 27 -4.25 -3.21 -6.14
C PRO A 27 -2.89 -2.67 -6.59
N ALA A 28 -2.39 -3.10 -7.76
CA ALA A 28 -1.12 -2.63 -8.31
C ALA A 28 -1.08 -1.10 -8.54
N GLY A 29 -2.23 -0.43 -8.65
CA GLY A 29 -2.30 1.03 -8.72
C GLY A 29 -1.92 1.71 -7.41
N GLY A 30 -2.16 1.08 -6.26
CA GLY A 30 -1.87 1.65 -4.95
C GLY A 30 -0.39 2.04 -4.81
N PRO A 31 0.56 1.11 -4.96
CA PRO A 31 1.99 1.42 -4.83
C PRO A 31 2.48 2.47 -5.83
N VAL A 32 1.93 2.49 -7.06
CA VAL A 32 2.27 3.50 -8.07
C VAL A 32 1.86 4.90 -7.60
N ASN A 33 0.65 5.04 -7.04
CA ASN A 33 0.24 6.32 -6.47
C ASN A 33 1.04 6.64 -5.19
N GLY A 34 1.41 5.62 -4.42
CA GLY A 34 2.31 5.75 -3.27
C GLY A 34 3.60 6.47 -3.64
N LEU A 35 4.26 6.06 -4.72
CA LEU A 35 5.48 6.72 -5.23
C LEU A 35 5.24 8.20 -5.55
N PHE A 36 4.10 8.52 -6.17
CA PHE A 36 3.75 9.92 -6.46
C PHE A 36 3.57 10.74 -5.17
N ILE A 37 2.86 10.19 -4.17
CA ILE A 37 2.66 10.83 -2.87
C ILE A 37 3.98 10.97 -2.12
N GLY A 38 4.83 9.94 -2.07
CA GLY A 38 6.16 10.01 -1.47
C GLY A 38 7.01 11.10 -2.11
N GLY A 39 7.02 11.18 -3.44
CA GLY A 39 7.74 12.20 -4.20
C GLY A 39 7.35 13.63 -3.83
N ILE A 40 6.07 13.90 -3.53
CA ILE A 40 5.61 15.21 -3.05
C ILE A 40 6.30 15.59 -1.73
N HIS A 41 6.47 14.64 -0.83
CA HIS A 41 7.10 14.84 0.47
C HIS A 41 8.64 14.67 0.42
N GLY A 42 9.17 14.18 -0.70
CA GLY A 42 10.57 13.77 -0.85
C GLY A 42 10.92 12.56 0.03
N LEU A 43 10.00 11.60 0.12
CA LEU A 43 10.15 10.37 0.90
C LEU A 43 10.23 9.18 -0.05
N ASP A 44 11.27 8.37 0.11
CA ASP A 44 11.53 7.20 -0.74
C ASP A 44 11.08 5.88 -0.10
N ASN A 45 10.90 5.88 1.22
CA ASN A 45 10.54 4.72 2.03
C ASN A 45 9.09 4.86 2.52
N LEU A 46 8.18 4.07 1.94
CA LEU A 46 6.75 4.11 2.21
C LEU A 46 6.18 2.70 2.46
N ILE A 47 5.14 2.63 3.28
CA ILE A 47 4.23 1.49 3.34
C ILE A 47 2.89 2.01 2.81
N THR A 48 2.37 1.44 1.72
CA THR A 48 1.03 1.77 1.24
C THR A 48 0.04 0.75 1.77
N VAL A 49 -1.08 1.22 2.28
CA VAL A 49 -2.20 0.38 2.73
C VAL A 49 -3.50 0.81 2.06
N ASP A 50 -4.34 -0.11 1.61
CA ASP A 50 -5.67 0.17 1.06
C ASP A 50 -6.71 -0.70 1.75
N MET A 51 -7.59 -0.09 2.56
CA MET A 51 -8.68 -0.80 3.21
C MET A 51 -10.03 -0.49 2.56
N GLY A 52 -10.60 -1.53 1.95
CA GLY A 52 -11.94 -1.52 1.40
C GLY A 52 -13.00 -2.12 2.36
N GLY A 53 -14.13 -2.52 1.78
CA GLY A 53 -15.18 -3.23 2.51
C GLY A 53 -14.87 -4.71 2.78
N THR A 54 -13.92 -5.31 2.05
CA THR A 54 -13.68 -6.77 2.09
C THR A 54 -12.25 -7.14 2.46
N SER A 55 -11.30 -6.32 2.04
CA SER A 55 -9.87 -6.63 2.07
C SER A 55 -9.04 -5.42 2.44
N PHE A 56 -7.81 -5.72 2.84
CA PHE A 56 -6.77 -4.79 3.20
C PHE A 56 -5.51 -5.18 2.45
N ASP A 57 -5.07 -4.33 1.54
CA ASP A 57 -3.89 -4.56 0.71
C ASP A 57 -2.71 -3.76 1.26
N VAL A 58 -1.54 -4.40 1.37
CA VAL A 58 -0.32 -3.78 1.90
C VAL A 58 0.83 -3.98 0.92
N CYS A 59 1.60 -2.92 0.69
CA CYS A 59 2.84 -2.98 -0.09
C CYS A 59 3.93 -2.13 0.55
N LEU A 60 5.16 -2.64 0.50
CA LEU A 60 6.36 -1.92 0.90
C LEU A 60 7.02 -1.27 -0.33
N ILE A 61 7.41 -0.01 -0.18
CA ILE A 61 8.20 0.74 -1.14
C ILE A 61 9.47 1.17 -0.42
N LYS A 62 10.62 0.75 -0.93
CA LYS A 62 11.93 1.13 -0.39
C LYS A 62 12.76 1.78 -1.48
N ASP A 63 13.45 2.87 -1.18
CA ASP A 63 14.30 3.59 -2.14
C ASP A 63 13.53 3.96 -3.43
N SER A 64 12.26 4.38 -3.28
CA SER A 64 11.33 4.67 -4.39
C SER A 64 11.10 3.49 -5.34
N ARG A 65 11.27 2.24 -4.85
CA ARG A 65 11.02 1.00 -5.58
C ARG A 65 10.02 0.13 -4.81
N PRO A 66 8.83 -0.12 -5.35
CA PRO A 66 7.91 -1.11 -4.81
C PRO A 66 8.55 -2.50 -4.83
N ALA A 67 8.29 -3.30 -3.79
CA ALA A 67 8.73 -4.69 -3.76
C ALA A 67 8.10 -5.48 -4.92
N ILE A 68 8.89 -6.36 -5.55
CA ILE A 68 8.46 -7.24 -6.65
C ILE A 68 8.66 -8.68 -6.22
N THR A 69 7.75 -9.56 -6.62
CA THR A 69 7.85 -11.00 -6.46
C THR A 69 7.64 -11.68 -7.82
N THR A 70 8.18 -12.88 -7.98
CA THR A 70 7.84 -13.82 -9.06
C THR A 70 7.07 -15.03 -8.53
N GLU A 71 6.82 -15.07 -7.23
CA GLU A 71 6.00 -16.08 -6.58
C GLU A 71 4.56 -15.58 -6.47
N GLY A 72 3.63 -16.29 -7.08
CA GLY A 72 2.21 -16.01 -6.96
C GLY A 72 1.35 -17.26 -7.16
N GLU A 73 0.16 -17.27 -6.59
CA GLU A 73 -0.86 -18.27 -6.86
C GLU A 73 -2.18 -17.59 -7.17
N THR A 74 -2.88 -18.04 -8.21
CA THR A 74 -4.22 -17.56 -8.54
C THR A 74 -5.08 -18.71 -9.00
N GLY A 75 -6.23 -18.91 -8.35
CA GLY A 75 -7.16 -19.99 -8.69
C GLY A 75 -6.56 -21.41 -8.57
N GLY A 76 -5.60 -21.61 -7.67
CA GLY A 76 -4.88 -22.88 -7.52
C GLY A 76 -3.70 -23.09 -8.48
N TYR A 77 -3.39 -22.10 -9.32
CA TYR A 77 -2.28 -22.16 -10.27
C TYR A 77 -1.14 -21.26 -9.84
N ARG A 78 0.09 -21.80 -9.83
CA ARG A 78 1.29 -21.00 -9.63
C ARG A 78 1.54 -20.12 -10.85
N VAL A 79 1.75 -18.83 -10.62
CA VAL A 79 2.03 -17.82 -11.63
C VAL A 79 3.44 -17.30 -11.36
N ALA A 80 4.33 -17.44 -12.35
CA ALA A 80 5.74 -17.08 -12.26
C ALA A 80 6.05 -15.80 -13.07
N LEU A 81 5.29 -14.74 -12.82
CA LEU A 81 5.44 -13.45 -13.51
C LEU A 81 5.94 -12.40 -12.51
N PRO A 82 6.77 -11.44 -12.93
CA PRO A 82 7.09 -10.30 -12.10
C PRO A 82 5.81 -9.53 -11.76
N THR A 83 5.46 -9.50 -10.48
CA THR A 83 4.31 -8.75 -9.97
C THR A 83 4.74 -7.91 -8.78
N LEU A 84 4.05 -6.80 -8.54
CA LEU A 84 4.20 -6.09 -7.28
C LEU A 84 3.85 -7.04 -6.14
N TYR A 85 4.71 -7.06 -5.12
CA TYR A 85 4.49 -7.82 -3.91
C TYR A 85 3.49 -7.06 -3.03
N ILE A 86 2.23 -7.46 -3.16
CA ILE A 86 1.10 -6.92 -2.42
C ILE A 86 0.53 -8.06 -1.60
N GLU A 87 0.52 -7.87 -0.29
CA GLU A 87 -0.12 -8.81 0.64
C GLU A 87 -1.55 -8.37 0.89
N THR A 88 -2.50 -9.25 0.59
CA THR A 88 -3.92 -9.01 0.81
C THR A 88 -4.40 -9.78 2.03
N ILE A 89 -4.89 -9.08 3.03
CA ILE A 89 -5.51 -9.66 4.23
C ILE A 89 -7.02 -9.60 4.10
N GLY A 90 -7.72 -10.63 4.61
CA GLY A 90 -9.18 -10.65 4.80
C GLY A 90 -9.66 -9.72 5.92
N ALA A 91 -9.26 -8.46 5.87
CA ALA A 91 -9.59 -7.42 6.83
C ALA A 91 -10.20 -6.22 6.08
N GLY A 92 -11.44 -5.87 6.35
CA GLY A 92 -12.12 -4.75 5.70
C GLY A 92 -13.30 -4.27 6.53
N GLY A 93 -13.96 -3.21 6.08
CA GLY A 93 -15.12 -2.65 6.81
C GLY A 93 -16.26 -3.66 7.03
N GLY A 94 -16.44 -4.59 6.09
CA GLY A 94 -17.43 -5.66 6.17
C GLY A 94 -16.93 -6.94 6.85
N SER A 95 -15.71 -6.99 7.38
CA SER A 95 -15.23 -8.18 8.11
C SER A 95 -16.14 -8.47 9.29
N ILE A 96 -16.62 -9.72 9.36
CA ILE A 96 -17.61 -10.15 10.34
C ILE A 96 -16.93 -10.42 11.68
N ALA A 97 -17.48 -9.86 12.75
CA ALA A 97 -17.09 -10.18 14.11
C ALA A 97 -17.87 -11.39 14.63
N SER A 98 -17.20 -12.29 15.34
CA SER A 98 -17.83 -13.45 15.96
C SER A 98 -17.14 -13.83 17.27
N VAL A 99 -17.84 -14.62 18.09
CA VAL A 99 -17.25 -15.25 19.29
C VAL A 99 -17.14 -16.73 19.00
N ASP A 100 -15.92 -17.26 19.07
CA ASP A 100 -15.66 -18.67 18.81
C ASP A 100 -16.13 -19.59 19.96
N ALA A 101 -15.99 -20.90 19.79
CA ALA A 101 -16.41 -21.90 20.78
C ALA A 101 -15.63 -21.80 22.12
N THR A 102 -14.50 -21.11 22.14
CA THR A 102 -13.67 -20.89 23.33
C THR A 102 -13.99 -19.57 24.05
N GLY A 103 -14.89 -18.75 23.49
CA GLY A 103 -15.25 -17.45 24.04
C GLY A 103 -14.32 -16.32 23.62
N MET A 104 -13.48 -16.51 22.59
CA MET A 104 -12.61 -15.45 22.08
C MET A 104 -13.28 -14.68 20.93
N LEU A 105 -13.07 -13.36 20.92
CA LEU A 105 -13.51 -12.49 19.82
C LEU A 105 -12.62 -12.69 18.60
N GLN A 106 -13.24 -12.94 17.46
CA GLN A 106 -12.59 -13.04 16.14
C GLN A 106 -13.21 -12.00 15.20
N VAL A 107 -12.41 -11.43 14.29
CA VAL A 107 -12.88 -10.51 13.26
C VAL A 107 -12.28 -10.91 11.91
N GLY A 108 -13.14 -11.26 10.97
CA GLY A 108 -12.73 -11.89 9.71
C GLY A 108 -12.34 -13.37 9.88
N PRO A 109 -11.87 -14.03 8.80
CA PRO A 109 -11.67 -13.49 7.46
C PRO A 109 -12.96 -13.35 6.64
N GLN A 110 -14.09 -13.88 7.12
CA GLN A 110 -15.37 -13.76 6.43
C GLN A 110 -15.81 -12.29 6.36
N SER A 111 -16.35 -11.89 5.22
CA SER A 111 -16.87 -10.55 4.98
C SER A 111 -18.36 -10.60 4.64
N ALA A 112 -19.11 -9.61 5.11
CA ALA A 112 -20.50 -9.37 4.74
C ALA A 112 -20.64 -8.75 3.33
N GLY A 113 -19.53 -8.35 2.69
CA GLY A 113 -19.52 -7.70 1.38
C GLY A 113 -20.36 -6.42 1.35
N ALA A 114 -20.96 -6.11 0.18
CA ALA A 114 -21.90 -5.00 0.02
C ALA A 114 -23.38 -5.44 0.06
N ASP A 115 -23.62 -6.74 -0.13
CA ASP A 115 -24.92 -7.41 -0.08
C ASP A 115 -24.69 -8.83 0.50
N PRO A 116 -25.21 -9.15 1.71
CA PRO A 116 -26.17 -8.38 2.50
C PRO A 116 -25.59 -7.10 3.15
N GLY A 117 -24.26 -7.02 3.28
CA GLY A 117 -23.53 -5.90 3.86
C GLY A 117 -23.58 -5.81 5.39
N PRO A 118 -22.85 -4.85 5.99
CA PRO A 118 -22.96 -4.48 7.40
C PRO A 118 -24.40 -4.31 7.88
N ALA A 119 -24.69 -4.61 9.15
CA ALA A 119 -26.04 -4.46 9.70
C ALA A 119 -26.50 -3.00 9.67
N CYS A 120 -25.57 -2.07 9.86
CA CYS A 120 -25.79 -0.63 9.80
C CYS A 120 -26.19 -0.14 8.40
N TYR A 121 -26.04 -0.95 7.34
CA TYR A 121 -26.53 -0.56 6.02
C TYR A 121 -28.05 -0.62 5.91
N GLY A 122 -28.76 -1.20 6.90
CA GLY A 122 -30.22 -1.25 6.93
C GLY A 122 -30.82 -2.12 5.81
N LYS A 123 -30.02 -3.00 5.23
CA LYS A 123 -30.44 -4.02 4.25
C LYS A 123 -30.82 -5.31 4.99
N SER A 124 -30.46 -6.47 4.44
CA SER A 124 -30.69 -7.80 5.02
C SER A 124 -29.57 -8.29 5.95
N GLY A 125 -28.48 -7.52 6.10
CA GLY A 125 -27.35 -7.85 6.98
C GLY A 125 -27.74 -7.90 8.45
N THR A 126 -27.29 -8.94 9.16
CA THR A 126 -27.56 -9.14 10.60
C THR A 126 -26.34 -9.54 11.41
N GLU A 127 -25.21 -9.81 10.74
CA GLU A 127 -23.94 -10.10 11.40
C GLU A 127 -23.24 -8.78 11.75
N PRO A 128 -22.63 -8.65 12.94
CA PRO A 128 -21.86 -7.46 13.29
C PRO A 128 -20.57 -7.40 12.47
N THR A 129 -20.24 -6.22 11.96
CA THR A 129 -19.03 -5.97 11.17
C THR A 129 -18.16 -4.86 11.74
N VAL A 130 -16.99 -4.65 11.15
CA VAL A 130 -16.10 -3.53 11.51
C VAL A 130 -16.80 -2.18 11.31
N THR A 131 -17.51 -1.97 10.20
CA THR A 131 -18.27 -0.74 9.94
C THR A 131 -19.41 -0.53 10.96
N ASP A 132 -20.01 -1.61 11.47
CA ASP A 132 -20.98 -1.50 12.58
C ASP A 132 -20.29 -0.97 13.85
N ALA A 133 -19.12 -1.50 14.18
CA ALA A 133 -18.33 -1.05 15.32
C ALA A 133 -17.89 0.41 15.17
N ASP A 134 -17.39 0.81 14.00
CA ASP A 134 -16.97 2.20 13.72
C ASP A 134 -18.13 3.19 13.86
N LEU A 135 -19.35 2.78 13.49
CA LEU A 135 -20.56 3.58 13.68
C LEU A 135 -20.97 3.69 15.17
N ILE A 136 -20.87 2.58 15.92
CA ILE A 136 -21.18 2.58 17.36
C ILE A 136 -20.19 3.47 18.13
N LEU A 137 -18.90 3.35 17.83
CA LEU A 137 -17.82 4.15 18.41
C LEU A 137 -17.90 5.63 18.04
N GLY A 138 -18.72 6.00 17.06
CA GLY A 138 -18.92 7.38 16.62
C GLY A 138 -17.89 7.86 15.60
N TYR A 139 -17.02 6.98 15.10
CA TYR A 139 -16.07 7.32 14.04
C TYR A 139 -16.82 7.64 12.74
N LEU A 140 -17.88 6.88 12.43
CA LEU A 140 -18.74 7.16 11.27
C LEU A 140 -19.97 8.00 11.64
N SER A 141 -20.41 8.81 10.68
CA SER A 141 -21.67 9.54 10.78
C SER A 141 -22.85 8.70 10.32
N PRO A 142 -23.94 8.61 11.10
CA PRO A 142 -25.16 7.96 10.62
C PRO A 142 -25.83 8.70 9.46
N ASP A 143 -25.63 10.02 9.34
CA ASP A 143 -26.32 10.86 8.35
C ASP A 143 -25.43 11.31 7.18
N TYR A 144 -24.13 11.03 7.21
CA TYR A 144 -23.17 11.54 6.22
C TYR A 144 -22.36 10.44 5.50
N PHE A 145 -22.74 9.18 5.63
CA PHE A 145 -22.06 8.09 4.91
C PHE A 145 -22.25 8.23 3.39
N HIS A 146 -21.16 8.05 2.64
CA HIS A 146 -21.11 8.31 1.20
C HIS A 146 -21.64 9.71 0.82
N GLY A 147 -21.21 10.74 1.57
CA GLY A 147 -21.65 12.13 1.39
C GLY A 147 -23.10 12.39 1.75
N GLY A 148 -23.71 11.51 2.56
CA GLY A 148 -25.12 11.57 2.92
C GLY A 148 -26.06 10.89 1.92
N ALA A 149 -25.54 10.25 0.87
CA ALA A 149 -26.33 9.44 -0.05
C ALA A 149 -26.92 8.19 0.62
N MET A 150 -26.32 7.75 1.72
CA MET A 150 -26.76 6.60 2.48
C MET A 150 -26.82 6.93 3.97
N LYS A 151 -27.97 6.67 4.59
CA LYS A 151 -28.12 6.76 6.05
C LYS A 151 -27.81 5.43 6.69
N LEU A 152 -26.98 5.45 7.74
CA LEU A 152 -26.65 4.26 8.50
C LEU A 152 -27.61 4.07 9.67
N ASN A 153 -27.97 2.82 9.92
CA ASN A 153 -28.87 2.41 10.98
C ASN A 153 -28.07 2.04 12.24
N LYS A 154 -27.90 3.01 13.15
CA LYS A 154 -27.17 2.82 14.41
C LYS A 154 -27.83 1.78 15.33
N SER A 155 -29.17 1.67 15.33
CA SER A 155 -29.85 0.69 16.17
C SER A 155 -29.71 -0.74 15.65
N ALA A 156 -29.66 -0.94 14.32
CA ALA A 156 -29.34 -2.24 13.73
C ALA A 156 -27.91 -2.69 14.07
N ALA A 157 -26.94 -1.77 13.98
CA ALA A 157 -25.55 -2.02 14.39
C ALA A 157 -25.46 -2.43 15.87
N ALA A 158 -26.09 -1.65 16.74
CA ALA A 158 -26.10 -1.88 18.19
C ALA A 158 -26.71 -3.25 18.51
N LYS A 159 -27.85 -3.58 17.89
CA LYS A 159 -28.54 -4.86 18.08
C LYS A 159 -27.67 -6.04 17.62
N ALA A 160 -27.03 -5.94 16.45
CA ALA A 160 -26.17 -7.02 15.94
C ALA A 160 -24.97 -7.27 16.87
N ILE A 161 -24.31 -6.20 17.34
CA ILE A 161 -23.19 -6.31 18.28
C ILE A 161 -23.65 -6.84 19.64
N GLU A 162 -24.79 -6.38 20.15
CA GLU A 162 -25.37 -6.83 21.42
C GLU A 162 -25.68 -8.33 21.41
N GLU A 163 -26.46 -8.79 20.42
CA GLU A 163 -26.94 -10.17 20.36
C GLU A 163 -25.82 -11.18 20.08
N ARG A 164 -24.82 -10.80 19.27
CA ARG A 164 -23.81 -11.75 18.77
C ARG A 164 -22.50 -11.71 19.54
N ILE A 165 -22.14 -10.56 20.13
CA ILE A 165 -20.84 -10.33 20.78
C ILE A 165 -21.03 -9.94 22.24
N ALA A 166 -21.62 -8.76 22.50
CA ALA A 166 -21.61 -8.15 23.83
C ALA A 166 -22.32 -9.02 24.87
N GLY A 167 -23.51 -9.55 24.54
CA GLY A 167 -24.27 -10.45 25.41
C GLY A 167 -23.58 -11.79 25.69
N LYS A 168 -22.76 -12.30 24.77
CA LYS A 168 -22.00 -13.54 24.97
C LYS A 168 -20.76 -13.33 25.85
N LEU A 169 -20.14 -12.17 25.76
CA LEU A 169 -18.93 -11.82 26.50
C LEU A 169 -19.23 -11.11 27.84
N GLY A 170 -20.49 -10.74 28.09
CA GLY A 170 -20.89 -10.02 29.30
C GLY A 170 -20.37 -8.57 29.33
N MET A 171 -20.27 -7.93 28.17
CA MET A 171 -19.75 -6.57 28.00
C MET A 171 -20.85 -5.62 27.54
N SER A 172 -20.62 -4.31 27.65
CA SER A 172 -21.48 -3.31 26.99
C SER A 172 -21.25 -3.30 25.47
N VAL A 173 -22.21 -2.74 24.72
CA VAL A 173 -22.13 -2.61 23.25
C VAL A 173 -20.92 -1.77 22.83
N ASN A 174 -20.60 -0.69 23.56
CA ASN A 174 -19.44 0.16 23.25
C ASN A 174 -18.12 -0.57 23.49
N GLU A 175 -18.00 -1.32 24.60
CA GLU A 175 -16.78 -2.11 24.86
C GLU A 175 -16.61 -3.25 23.84
N ALA A 176 -17.70 -3.90 23.43
CA ALA A 176 -17.67 -4.91 22.38
C ALA A 176 -17.26 -4.30 21.03
N ALA A 177 -17.82 -3.13 20.66
CA ALA A 177 -17.43 -2.41 19.46
C ALA A 177 -15.95 -1.98 19.49
N GLU A 178 -15.45 -1.49 20.63
CA GLU A 178 -14.04 -1.17 20.80
C GLU A 178 -13.16 -2.42 20.65
N GLY A 179 -13.61 -3.56 21.17
CA GLY A 179 -12.95 -4.86 20.98
C GLY A 179 -12.85 -5.25 19.50
N ILE A 180 -13.93 -5.08 18.72
CA ILE A 180 -13.94 -5.35 17.27
C ILE A 180 -12.92 -4.45 16.56
N TYR A 181 -12.95 -3.14 16.86
CA TYR A 181 -12.01 -2.16 16.30
C TYR A 181 -10.55 -2.49 16.64
N LYS A 182 -10.26 -2.86 17.88
CA LYS A 182 -8.90 -3.27 18.30
C LYS A 182 -8.45 -4.54 17.56
N MET A 183 -9.30 -5.56 17.49
CA MET A 183 -8.96 -6.83 16.84
C MET A 183 -8.67 -6.67 15.34
N ILE A 184 -9.48 -5.90 14.61
CA ILE A 184 -9.22 -5.66 13.18
C ILE A 184 -7.91 -4.89 12.97
N ASN A 185 -7.61 -3.90 13.82
CA ASN A 185 -6.38 -3.13 13.73
C ASN A 185 -5.14 -3.99 14.00
N ILE A 186 -5.20 -4.89 14.99
CA ILE A 186 -4.13 -5.86 15.25
C ILE A 186 -3.89 -6.74 14.01
N ASN A 187 -4.96 -7.25 13.39
CA ASN A 187 -4.84 -8.08 12.18
C ASN A 187 -4.20 -7.31 11.01
N MET A 188 -4.57 -6.04 10.82
CA MET A 188 -3.97 -5.19 9.79
C MET A 188 -2.50 -4.84 10.09
N ALA A 189 -2.18 -4.53 11.35
CA ALA A 189 -0.81 -4.29 11.79
C ALA A 189 0.08 -5.53 11.58
N LEU A 190 -0.45 -6.74 11.80
CA LEU A 190 0.25 -7.98 11.49
C LEU A 190 0.58 -8.12 10.00
N GLY A 191 -0.30 -7.73 9.08
CA GLY A 191 0.08 -7.77 7.66
C GLY A 191 1.05 -6.68 7.24
N VAL A 192 1.02 -5.51 7.90
CA VAL A 192 2.12 -4.55 7.76
C VAL A 192 3.45 -5.19 8.17
N ASN A 193 3.47 -5.96 9.26
CA ASN A 193 4.66 -6.70 9.70
C ASN A 193 5.15 -7.73 8.66
N LEU A 194 4.22 -8.43 7.98
CA LEU A 194 4.55 -9.44 6.95
C LEU A 194 5.31 -8.85 5.75
N VAL A 195 4.98 -7.63 5.31
CA VAL A 195 5.67 -6.99 4.19
C VAL A 195 6.91 -6.21 4.60
N SER A 196 7.09 -5.93 5.90
CA SER A 196 8.17 -5.10 6.42
C SER A 196 9.16 -5.91 7.25
N VAL A 197 8.87 -6.17 8.53
CA VAL A 197 9.76 -6.83 9.49
C VAL A 197 10.13 -8.23 9.02
N ALA A 198 9.18 -9.02 8.51
CA ALA A 198 9.45 -10.35 7.99
C ALA A 198 10.35 -10.35 6.75
N LYS A 199 10.55 -9.19 6.11
CA LYS A 199 11.47 -8.95 5.00
C LYS A 199 12.74 -8.18 5.41
N GLY A 200 12.98 -8.01 6.72
CA GLY A 200 14.17 -7.33 7.24
C GLY A 200 14.07 -5.81 7.29
N HIS A 201 12.88 -5.23 7.19
CA HIS A 201 12.67 -3.78 7.20
C HIS A 201 12.04 -3.30 8.51
N ASN A 202 12.53 -2.19 9.06
CA ASN A 202 12.00 -1.57 10.26
C ASN A 202 10.93 -0.53 9.91
N PRO A 203 9.64 -0.71 10.28
CA PRO A 203 8.56 0.21 9.92
C PRO A 203 8.76 1.66 10.39
N ARG A 204 9.58 1.88 11.43
CA ARG A 204 9.90 3.22 11.97
C ARG A 204 10.68 4.11 11.00
N ASP A 205 11.20 3.53 9.93
CA ASP A 205 11.96 4.21 8.87
C ASP A 205 11.09 4.50 7.63
N PHE A 206 9.78 4.24 7.69
CA PHE A 206 8.83 4.41 6.59
C PHE A 206 7.73 5.42 6.96
N ALA A 207 7.10 6.04 5.97
CA ALA A 207 5.81 6.70 6.13
C ALA A 207 4.66 5.78 5.70
N LEU A 208 3.52 5.84 6.38
CA LEU A 208 2.32 5.09 6.03
C LEU A 208 1.44 5.92 5.09
N VAL A 209 1.32 5.52 3.84
CA VAL A 209 0.36 6.11 2.89
C VAL A 209 -0.93 5.30 2.95
N VAL A 210 -2.01 5.93 3.41
CA VAL A 210 -3.27 5.26 3.69
C VAL A 210 -4.30 5.57 2.63
N ALA A 211 -4.85 4.50 2.06
CA ALA A 211 -5.82 4.49 1.00
C ALA A 211 -7.10 3.74 1.40
N GLY A 212 -8.05 3.75 0.49
CA GLY A 212 -9.35 3.12 0.66
C GLY A 212 -10.36 4.03 1.34
N GLY A 213 -11.60 3.55 1.38
CA GLY A 213 -12.69 4.25 2.07
C GLY A 213 -12.64 4.08 3.58
N ALA A 214 -12.19 2.91 4.06
CA ALA A 214 -12.13 2.58 5.48
C ALA A 214 -10.74 2.85 6.10
N GLY A 215 -9.67 2.85 5.30
CA GLY A 215 -8.29 2.91 5.81
C GLY A 215 -8.03 4.08 6.76
N PRO A 216 -8.44 5.32 6.41
CA PRO A 216 -8.20 6.49 7.26
C PRO A 216 -8.83 6.44 8.67
N ILE A 217 -9.85 5.59 8.89
CA ILE A 217 -10.46 5.36 10.21
C ILE A 217 -9.51 4.56 11.13
N HIS A 218 -8.69 3.70 10.53
CA HIS A 218 -7.82 2.74 11.21
C HIS A 218 -6.33 3.15 11.22
N ALA A 219 -5.99 4.16 10.41
CA ALA A 219 -4.62 4.62 10.16
C ALA A 219 -3.79 4.84 11.42
N ALA A 220 -4.33 5.61 12.38
CA ALA A 220 -3.60 5.97 13.60
C ALA A 220 -3.25 4.75 14.45
N MET A 221 -4.15 3.76 14.51
CA MET A 221 -3.93 2.53 15.28
C MET A 221 -2.89 1.63 14.62
N ILE A 222 -2.98 1.45 13.30
CA ILE A 222 -1.96 0.69 12.54
C ILE A 222 -0.58 1.33 12.74
N ALA A 223 -0.49 2.66 12.60
CA ALA A 223 0.76 3.38 12.77
C ALA A 223 1.27 3.31 14.22
N ARG A 224 0.39 3.37 15.22
CA ARG A 224 0.75 3.24 16.64
C ARG A 224 1.34 1.85 16.93
N ASP A 225 0.69 0.79 16.48
CA ASP A 225 1.11 -0.60 16.73
C ASP A 225 2.42 -0.96 16.01
N GLN A 226 2.69 -0.32 14.87
CA GLN A 226 3.94 -0.51 14.10
C GLN A 226 4.98 0.58 14.35
N GLU A 227 4.69 1.54 15.23
CA GLU A 227 5.52 2.72 15.52
C GLU A 227 5.94 3.52 14.27
N ILE A 228 5.06 3.57 13.28
CA ILE A 228 5.26 4.35 12.06
C ILE A 228 5.06 5.83 12.41
N PRO A 229 6.06 6.70 12.18
CA PRO A 229 6.03 8.06 12.72
C PRO A 229 5.16 9.04 11.91
N LEU A 230 4.87 8.72 10.65
CA LEU A 230 4.16 9.61 9.73
C LEU A 230 3.07 8.88 8.98
N ILE A 231 1.86 9.45 8.97
CA ILE A 231 0.72 8.97 8.22
C ILE A 231 0.38 10.03 7.17
N ILE A 232 0.18 9.61 5.93
CA ILE A 232 -0.28 10.46 4.84
C ILE A 232 -1.56 9.84 4.30
N VAL A 233 -2.69 10.54 4.43
CA VAL A 233 -3.96 10.18 3.80
C VAL A 233 -4.15 11.09 2.59
N PRO A 234 -3.97 10.59 1.36
CA PRO A 234 -4.17 11.37 0.17
C PRO A 234 -5.62 11.83 0.06
N ARG A 235 -5.82 13.01 -0.54
CA ARG A 235 -7.17 13.58 -0.73
C ARG A 235 -8.12 12.61 -1.44
N GLY A 236 -7.60 11.85 -2.40
CA GLY A 236 -8.30 10.82 -3.16
C GLY A 236 -8.20 9.42 -2.55
N SER A 237 -8.04 9.26 -1.24
CA SER A 237 -7.84 7.96 -0.56
C SER A 237 -8.79 6.86 -1.06
N SER A 238 -10.08 7.14 -1.21
CA SER A 238 -11.08 6.15 -1.65
C SER A 238 -10.97 5.70 -3.11
N VAL A 239 -10.23 6.45 -3.95
CA VAL A 239 -10.01 6.16 -5.38
C VAL A 239 -8.52 6.03 -5.69
N PHE A 240 -7.71 5.77 -4.67
CA PHE A 240 -6.25 5.82 -4.70
C PHE A 240 -5.63 4.92 -5.77
N CYS A 241 -6.10 3.67 -5.88
CA CYS A 241 -5.64 2.75 -6.91
C CYS A 241 -5.96 3.26 -8.34
N ALA A 242 -7.12 3.87 -8.55
CA ALA A 242 -7.49 4.45 -9.84
C ALA A 242 -6.62 5.68 -10.18
N SER A 243 -6.29 6.51 -9.18
CA SER A 243 -5.30 7.58 -9.35
C SER A 243 -3.92 7.04 -9.75
N GLY A 244 -3.48 5.94 -9.15
CA GLY A 244 -2.24 5.26 -9.53
C GLY A 244 -2.23 4.75 -10.97
N MET A 245 -3.36 4.25 -11.47
CA MET A 245 -3.49 3.86 -12.88
C MET A 245 -3.28 5.04 -13.83
N LEU A 246 -3.76 6.25 -13.47
CA LEU A 246 -3.49 7.47 -14.24
C LEU A 246 -2.02 7.89 -14.18
N MET A 247 -1.33 7.56 -13.09
CA MET A 247 0.09 7.86 -12.88
C MET A 247 1.03 6.78 -13.46
N SER A 248 0.51 5.67 -14.00
CA SER A 248 1.32 4.53 -14.44
C SER A 248 1.97 4.72 -15.81
N ASP A 249 3.22 4.28 -15.94
CA ASP A 249 3.95 4.21 -17.22
C ASP A 249 3.69 2.90 -17.93
N LEU A 250 3.97 2.86 -19.23
CA LEU A 250 3.99 1.58 -19.94
C LEU A 250 5.17 0.75 -19.42
N LYS A 251 4.93 -0.52 -19.09
CA LYS A 251 5.99 -1.43 -18.63
C LYS A 251 5.92 -2.77 -19.32
N HIS A 252 7.06 -3.25 -19.80
CA HIS A 252 7.20 -4.58 -20.38
C HIS A 252 8.42 -5.27 -19.78
N ASP A 253 8.21 -6.46 -19.25
CA ASP A 253 9.27 -7.28 -18.68
C ASP A 253 9.68 -8.37 -19.68
N TYR A 254 10.98 -8.45 -19.94
CA TYR A 254 11.59 -9.44 -20.82
C TYR A 254 12.58 -10.29 -20.02
N VAL A 255 12.66 -11.57 -20.36
CA VAL A 255 13.57 -12.52 -19.74
C VAL A 255 14.21 -13.40 -20.81
N HIS A 256 15.53 -13.60 -20.70
CA HIS A 256 16.27 -14.54 -21.51
C HIS A 256 17.12 -15.42 -20.59
N THR A 257 16.85 -16.72 -20.58
CA THR A 257 17.64 -17.69 -19.81
C THR A 257 19.03 -17.85 -20.42
N TYR A 258 20.06 -17.69 -19.60
CA TYR A 258 21.46 -17.91 -19.96
C TYR A 258 22.17 -18.50 -18.74
N THR A 259 22.16 -19.82 -18.64
CA THR A 259 22.73 -20.53 -17.50
C THR A 259 24.23 -20.70 -17.67
N THR A 260 25.01 -20.09 -16.79
CA THR A 260 26.47 -20.25 -16.75
C THR A 260 27.01 -19.97 -15.34
N GLU A 261 28.12 -20.61 -14.99
CA GLU A 261 28.91 -20.17 -13.84
C GLU A 261 29.43 -18.74 -14.11
N LEU A 262 29.40 -17.90 -13.08
CA LEU A 262 29.67 -16.47 -13.22
C LEU A 262 31.14 -16.17 -13.56
N ASP A 263 32.06 -17.07 -13.21
CA ASP A 263 33.48 -17.00 -13.56
C ASP A 263 33.78 -17.37 -15.03
N LYS A 264 32.85 -18.09 -15.68
CA LYS A 264 32.92 -18.54 -17.07
C LYS A 264 32.03 -17.74 -18.01
N VAL A 265 31.46 -16.64 -17.54
CA VAL A 265 30.50 -15.83 -18.30
C VAL A 265 31.17 -15.25 -19.57
N ASP A 266 30.51 -15.43 -20.71
CA ASP A 266 30.96 -14.82 -21.98
C ASP A 266 30.34 -13.42 -22.11
N MET A 267 31.17 -12.40 -21.96
CA MET A 267 30.73 -11.00 -22.01
C MET A 267 30.19 -10.59 -23.37
N ASN A 268 30.74 -11.14 -24.47
CA ASN A 268 30.19 -10.86 -25.79
C ASN A 268 28.77 -11.42 -25.89
N ARG A 269 28.57 -12.63 -25.35
CA ARG A 269 27.25 -13.26 -25.33
C ARG A 269 26.25 -12.49 -24.48
N VAL A 270 26.63 -12.02 -23.29
CA VAL A 270 25.78 -11.18 -22.44
C VAL A 270 25.38 -9.91 -23.19
N ASN A 271 26.34 -9.20 -23.79
CA ASN A 271 26.08 -7.99 -24.56
C ASN A 271 25.17 -8.23 -25.79
N GLU A 272 25.33 -9.36 -26.49
CA GLU A 272 24.41 -9.77 -27.56
C GLU A 272 22.97 -9.98 -27.06
N ILE A 273 22.80 -10.64 -25.92
CA ILE A 273 21.49 -10.88 -25.32
C ILE A 273 20.86 -9.54 -24.91
N CYS A 274 21.60 -8.68 -24.22
CA CYS A 274 21.14 -7.35 -23.82
C CYS A 274 20.69 -6.52 -25.04
N SER A 275 21.48 -6.53 -26.14
CA SER A 275 21.11 -5.83 -27.37
C SER A 275 19.80 -6.35 -27.97
N LYS A 276 19.61 -7.67 -28.01
CA LYS A 276 18.36 -8.27 -28.55
C LYS A 276 17.14 -7.91 -27.72
N LEU A 277 17.27 -8.00 -26.39
CA LEU A 277 16.19 -7.61 -25.47
C LEU A 277 15.85 -6.12 -25.62
N LEU A 278 16.86 -5.27 -25.78
CA LEU A 278 16.68 -3.83 -25.98
C LEU A 278 15.95 -3.52 -27.30
N ASP A 279 16.33 -4.19 -28.39
CA ASP A 279 15.68 -4.02 -29.70
C ASP A 279 14.20 -4.45 -29.66
N GLU A 280 13.91 -5.58 -29.01
CA GLU A 280 12.55 -6.06 -28.81
C GLU A 280 11.71 -5.09 -27.96
N ALA A 281 12.27 -4.62 -26.84
CA ALA A 281 11.66 -3.63 -25.96
C ALA A 281 11.31 -2.32 -26.67
N LYS A 282 12.28 -1.76 -27.41
CA LYS A 282 12.09 -0.53 -28.20
C LYS A 282 11.03 -0.72 -29.27
N SER A 283 11.02 -1.88 -29.94
CA SER A 283 10.00 -2.19 -30.95
C SER A 283 8.60 -2.21 -30.33
N THR A 284 8.40 -2.90 -29.20
CA THR A 284 7.11 -2.93 -28.51
C THR A 284 6.64 -1.53 -28.11
N LEU A 285 7.46 -0.77 -27.39
CA LEU A 285 7.10 0.58 -26.93
C LEU A 285 6.83 1.55 -28.08
N LYS A 286 7.55 1.41 -29.20
CA LYS A 286 7.28 2.17 -30.42
C LYS A 286 5.91 1.85 -31.02
N THR A 287 5.48 0.59 -31.00
CA THR A 287 4.12 0.23 -31.47
C THR A 287 3.01 0.81 -30.58
N GLU A 288 3.32 1.07 -29.31
CA GLU A 288 2.43 1.73 -28.36
C GLU A 288 2.54 3.26 -28.38
N GLY A 289 3.32 3.82 -29.32
CA GLY A 289 3.40 5.26 -29.56
C GLY A 289 4.39 6.01 -28.66
N ILE A 290 5.29 5.31 -27.97
CA ILE A 290 6.30 5.95 -27.11
C ILE A 290 7.52 6.39 -27.93
N PRO A 291 7.89 7.69 -27.87
CA PRO A 291 9.13 8.20 -28.46
C PRO A 291 10.38 7.57 -27.85
N GLU A 292 11.45 7.39 -28.63
CA GLU A 292 12.67 6.71 -28.16
C GLU A 292 13.38 7.44 -27.00
N ASP A 293 13.30 8.76 -26.94
CA ASP A 293 13.83 9.58 -25.84
C ASP A 293 12.99 9.50 -24.55
N SER A 294 11.80 8.90 -24.63
CA SER A 294 10.89 8.64 -23.51
C SER A 294 10.94 7.18 -23.04
N ILE A 295 11.86 6.38 -23.58
CA ILE A 295 12.09 4.99 -23.17
C ILE A 295 13.22 4.94 -22.15
N ARG A 296 12.93 4.36 -21.00
CA ARG A 296 13.92 3.94 -20.01
C ARG A 296 13.99 2.42 -19.98
N VAL A 297 15.17 1.86 -19.76
CA VAL A 297 15.35 0.43 -19.54
C VAL A 297 16.17 0.18 -18.29
N ASP A 298 15.84 -0.87 -17.55
CA ASP A 298 16.59 -1.34 -16.40
C ASP A 298 16.92 -2.82 -16.62
N PHE A 299 18.22 -3.15 -16.58
CA PHE A 299 18.70 -4.53 -16.71
C PHE A 299 18.96 -5.14 -15.34
N THR A 300 18.54 -6.39 -15.17
CA THR A 300 18.83 -7.19 -13.98
C THR A 300 19.24 -8.61 -14.38
N VAL A 301 19.83 -9.35 -13.46
CA VAL A 301 20.16 -10.76 -13.64
C VAL A 301 19.74 -11.56 -12.42
N ASP A 302 19.34 -12.80 -12.67
CA ASP A 302 19.04 -13.77 -11.61
C ASP A 302 20.30 -14.60 -11.33
N ILE A 303 20.80 -14.54 -10.09
CA ILE A 303 22.01 -15.23 -9.65
C ILE A 303 21.68 -16.12 -8.46
N ARG A 304 22.37 -17.25 -8.33
CA ARG A 304 22.30 -18.10 -7.15
C ARG A 304 23.67 -18.67 -6.81
N TYR A 305 23.83 -19.18 -5.59
CA TYR A 305 24.98 -20.05 -5.29
C TYR A 305 24.86 -21.35 -6.07
N LEU A 306 25.99 -21.89 -6.53
CA LEU A 306 26.02 -23.16 -7.25
C LEU A 306 25.38 -24.27 -6.43
N GLY A 307 24.41 -24.98 -7.02
CA GLY A 307 23.67 -26.06 -6.38
C GLY A 307 22.49 -25.62 -5.51
N GLN A 308 22.23 -24.31 -5.36
CA GLN A 308 20.97 -23.83 -4.79
C GLN A 308 19.83 -23.87 -5.81
N PHE A 309 18.60 -23.85 -5.29
CA PHE A 309 17.39 -23.84 -6.12
C PHE A 309 16.84 -22.43 -6.38
N ASN A 310 16.93 -21.52 -5.40
CA ASN A 310 16.33 -20.18 -5.50
C ASN A 310 17.32 -19.16 -6.01
N GLU A 311 16.87 -18.29 -6.93
CA GLU A 311 17.66 -17.17 -7.42
C GLU A 311 17.40 -15.87 -6.64
N VAL A 312 18.39 -14.98 -6.66
CA VAL A 312 18.29 -13.59 -6.20
C VAL A 312 18.44 -12.69 -7.43
N ASN A 313 17.47 -11.79 -7.63
CA ASN A 313 17.53 -10.79 -8.69
C ASN A 313 18.39 -9.61 -8.24
N VAL A 314 19.37 -9.22 -9.06
CA VAL A 314 20.25 -8.09 -8.80
C VAL A 314 20.39 -7.20 -10.04
N ALA A 315 20.60 -5.90 -9.83
CA ALA A 315 20.85 -4.97 -10.93
C ALA A 315 22.10 -5.41 -11.70
N LEU A 316 22.04 -5.36 -13.04
CA LEU A 316 23.19 -5.62 -13.90
C LEU A 316 23.92 -4.29 -14.12
N PRO A 317 25.11 -4.08 -13.52
CA PRO A 317 25.88 -2.89 -13.78
C PRO A 317 26.29 -2.87 -15.25
N MET A 318 26.16 -1.71 -15.88
CA MET A 318 26.65 -1.48 -17.23
C MET A 318 27.51 -0.22 -17.22
N SER A 319 28.62 -0.27 -17.94
CA SER A 319 29.42 0.92 -18.23
C SER A 319 28.58 2.02 -18.91
N SER A 320 29.08 3.25 -18.90
CA SER A 320 28.45 4.38 -19.61
C SER A 320 28.25 4.16 -21.11
N GLU A 321 28.96 3.18 -21.69
CA GLU A 321 28.79 2.77 -23.09
C GLU A 321 27.67 1.74 -23.29
N GLY A 322 26.94 1.36 -22.23
CA GLY A 322 25.84 0.40 -22.27
C GLY A 322 26.30 -1.04 -22.50
N LYS A 323 27.54 -1.36 -22.14
CA LYS A 323 28.12 -2.71 -22.26
C LYS A 323 28.57 -3.22 -20.90
N VAL A 324 28.43 -4.52 -20.72
CA VAL A 324 28.93 -5.25 -19.56
C VAL A 324 30.41 -5.61 -19.79
N GLY A 325 31.27 -5.20 -18.87
CA GLY A 325 32.69 -5.53 -18.81
C GLY A 325 33.07 -6.39 -17.59
N GLU A 326 34.34 -6.75 -17.48
CA GLU A 326 34.84 -7.61 -16.37
C GLU A 326 34.63 -7.00 -14.99
N GLU A 327 34.75 -5.67 -14.86
CA GLU A 327 34.54 -4.96 -13.60
C GLU A 327 33.07 -5.03 -13.16
N ASP A 328 32.13 -4.97 -14.10
CA ASP A 328 30.70 -5.07 -13.82
C ASP A 328 30.34 -6.44 -13.22
N VAL A 329 30.99 -7.52 -13.67
CA VAL A 329 30.79 -8.88 -13.11
C VAL A 329 31.33 -8.98 -11.69
N LYS A 330 32.44 -8.32 -11.38
CA LYS A 330 32.96 -8.27 -10.00
C LYS A 330 32.00 -7.53 -9.08
N ASN A 331 31.51 -6.37 -9.51
CA ASN A 331 30.51 -5.59 -8.76
C ASN A 331 29.22 -6.39 -8.57
N LEU A 332 28.83 -7.20 -9.56
CA LEU A 332 27.66 -8.06 -9.49
C LEU A 332 27.77 -9.14 -8.40
N VAL A 333 28.96 -9.72 -8.19
CA VAL A 333 29.23 -10.68 -7.09
C VAL A 333 29.00 -10.02 -5.73
N GLU A 334 29.58 -8.83 -5.52
CA GLU A 334 29.43 -8.09 -4.27
C GLU A 334 27.97 -7.71 -4.01
N LEU A 335 27.28 -7.23 -5.04
CA LEU A 335 25.86 -6.87 -4.96
C LEU A 335 24.99 -8.08 -4.63
N PHE A 336 25.29 -9.25 -5.21
CA PHE A 336 24.60 -10.49 -4.89
C PHE A 336 24.77 -10.88 -3.42
N HIS A 337 25.99 -10.86 -2.89
CA HIS A 337 26.20 -11.22 -1.48
C HIS A 337 25.50 -10.25 -0.52
N GLN A 338 25.54 -8.94 -0.79
CA GLN A 338 24.83 -7.93 0.02
C GLN A 338 23.31 -8.13 -0.02
N THR A 339 22.76 -8.39 -1.21
CA THR A 339 21.32 -8.61 -1.39
C THR A 339 20.89 -9.90 -0.72
N HIS A 340 21.67 -10.98 -0.84
CA HIS A 340 21.40 -12.25 -0.20
C HIS A 340 21.46 -12.15 1.33
N ASP A 341 22.44 -11.44 1.90
CA ASP A 341 22.53 -11.19 3.34
C ASP A 341 21.33 -10.39 3.87
N THR A 342 20.87 -9.41 3.10
CA THR A 342 19.67 -8.64 3.43
C THR A 342 18.41 -9.52 3.47
N LEU A 343 18.25 -10.41 2.50
CA LEU A 343 17.04 -11.25 2.37
C LEU A 343 17.03 -12.44 3.33
N TYR A 344 18.19 -13.03 3.63
CA TYR A 344 18.28 -14.31 4.35
C TYR A 344 19.12 -14.25 5.64
N GLY A 345 19.75 -13.12 5.95
CA GLY A 345 20.57 -12.91 7.15
C GLY A 345 21.96 -13.57 7.11
N TYR A 346 22.41 -14.02 5.92
CA TYR A 346 23.76 -14.53 5.72
C TYR A 346 24.19 -14.41 4.25
N SER A 347 25.49 -14.47 3.99
CA SER A 347 26.07 -14.70 2.66
C SER A 347 27.21 -15.72 2.74
N MET A 348 27.51 -16.41 1.64
CA MET A 348 28.59 -17.40 1.53
C MET A 348 29.72 -16.82 0.68
N ALA A 349 30.52 -15.94 1.27
CA ALA A 349 31.66 -15.33 0.58
C ALA A 349 32.62 -16.40 0.04
N GLY A 350 32.97 -16.28 -1.24
CA GLY A 350 33.87 -17.21 -1.94
C GLY A 350 33.20 -18.50 -2.47
N ALA A 351 31.90 -18.68 -2.26
CA ALA A 351 31.16 -19.74 -2.93
C ALA A 351 30.96 -19.42 -4.42
N GLU A 352 30.94 -20.46 -5.26
CA GLU A 352 30.70 -20.33 -6.69
C GLU A 352 29.27 -19.86 -6.98
N LEU A 353 29.11 -19.01 -7.99
CA LEU A 353 27.83 -18.40 -8.38
C LEU A 353 27.43 -18.85 -9.79
N GLU A 354 26.13 -19.04 -10.00
CA GLU A 354 25.53 -19.27 -11.32
C GLU A 354 24.66 -18.07 -11.72
N LEU A 355 24.84 -17.56 -12.93
CA LEU A 355 23.88 -16.70 -13.61
C LEU A 355 22.84 -17.60 -14.28
N ILE A 356 21.56 -17.32 -14.06
CA ILE A 356 20.44 -18.11 -14.61
C ILE A 356 19.70 -17.36 -15.71
N ASN A 357 19.33 -16.11 -15.45
CA ASN A 357 18.56 -15.29 -16.39
C ASN A 357 19.15 -13.88 -16.53
N ILE A 358 19.02 -13.32 -17.74
CA ILE A 358 19.17 -11.89 -18.00
C ILE A 358 17.78 -11.31 -18.22
N ARG A 359 17.46 -10.23 -17.52
CA ARG A 359 16.16 -9.57 -17.55
C ARG A 359 16.30 -8.12 -18.01
N LEU A 360 15.26 -7.64 -18.69
CA LEU A 360 15.12 -6.24 -19.08
C LEU A 360 13.70 -5.79 -18.72
N GLN A 361 13.59 -4.74 -17.92
CA GLN A 361 12.34 -4.00 -17.77
C GLN A 361 12.38 -2.76 -18.66
N ALA A 362 11.44 -2.65 -19.58
CA ALA A 362 11.30 -1.51 -20.47
C ALA A 362 10.17 -0.61 -19.95
N ILE A 363 10.47 0.67 -19.74
CA ILE A 363 9.54 1.66 -19.22
C ILE A 363 9.33 2.73 -20.28
N GLY A 364 8.10 2.86 -20.77
CA GLY A 364 7.69 3.94 -21.65
C GLY A 364 7.04 5.06 -20.83
N ASN A 365 7.77 6.16 -20.63
CA ASN A 365 7.30 7.28 -19.83
C ASN A 365 6.11 7.97 -20.52
N THR A 366 4.99 8.08 -19.80
CA THR A 366 3.78 8.76 -20.30
C THR A 366 3.65 10.16 -19.71
N GLU A 367 2.96 11.05 -20.41
CA GLU A 367 2.64 12.37 -19.87
C GLU A 367 1.68 12.23 -18.69
N LYS A 368 2.11 12.70 -17.52
CA LYS A 368 1.32 12.65 -16.28
C LYS A 368 0.52 13.92 -16.06
N PRO A 369 -0.65 13.83 -15.40
CA PRO A 369 -1.34 15.02 -14.89
C PRO A 369 -0.40 15.86 -14.02
N LYS A 370 -0.33 17.16 -14.30
CA LYS A 370 0.45 18.12 -13.50
C LYS A 370 -0.42 18.68 -12.39
N PHE A 371 -0.08 18.38 -11.15
CA PHE A 371 -0.74 18.93 -9.97
C PHE A 371 -0.03 20.21 -9.53
N LYS A 372 -0.79 21.28 -9.29
CA LYS A 372 -0.24 22.54 -8.79
C LYS A 372 -0.41 22.59 -7.27
N PRO A 373 0.65 22.96 -6.52
CA PRO A 373 0.53 23.12 -5.09
C PRO A 373 -0.43 24.27 -4.74
N SER A 374 -1.31 24.02 -3.77
CA SER A 374 -2.20 24.98 -3.16
C SER A 374 -1.42 25.99 -2.31
N PRO A 375 -1.77 27.29 -2.34
CA PRO A 375 -1.13 28.29 -1.49
C PRO A 375 -1.42 28.00 -0.01
N ARG A 376 -0.41 28.20 0.84
CA ARG A 376 -0.54 28.00 2.28
C ARG A 376 -1.50 29.02 2.88
N GLN A 377 -2.43 28.57 3.71
CA GLN A 377 -3.32 29.40 4.50
C GLN A 377 -2.88 29.48 5.97
N ALA A 378 -3.61 30.27 6.76
CA ALA A 378 -3.38 30.33 8.20
C ALA A 378 -3.69 28.97 8.86
N PRO A 379 -3.04 28.63 9.99
CA PRO A 379 -3.27 27.38 10.70
C PRO A 379 -4.72 27.16 11.20
N ASP A 380 -5.49 28.24 11.36
CA ASP A 380 -6.84 28.18 11.89
C ASP A 380 -7.82 27.42 10.98
N ALA A 381 -8.35 26.32 11.50
CA ALA A 381 -9.37 25.48 10.86
C ALA A 381 -10.79 25.73 11.42
N SER A 382 -11.01 26.75 12.25
CA SER A 382 -12.30 27.00 12.91
C SER A 382 -13.49 27.11 11.95
N LYS A 383 -13.27 27.64 10.74
CA LYS A 383 -14.28 27.77 9.68
C LYS A 383 -14.71 26.45 9.05
N THR A 384 -13.96 25.37 9.26
CA THR A 384 -14.27 24.04 8.73
C THR A 384 -15.00 23.17 9.74
N LEU A 385 -15.20 23.65 10.99
CA LEU A 385 -15.94 22.92 12.02
C LEU A 385 -17.42 22.77 11.62
N LYS A 386 -17.88 21.52 11.47
CA LYS A 386 -19.28 21.17 11.14
C LYS A 386 -20.15 21.08 12.38
N ASN A 387 -19.71 20.28 13.35
CA ASN A 387 -20.43 19.99 14.59
C ASN A 387 -19.50 19.33 15.61
N ASN A 388 -20.08 18.80 16.70
CA ASN A 388 -19.41 17.90 17.63
C ASN A 388 -20.18 16.59 17.69
N ARG A 389 -19.47 15.49 17.93
CA ARG A 389 -20.03 14.14 18.07
C ARG A 389 -19.44 13.46 19.29
N GLN A 390 -20.26 12.67 19.99
CA GLN A 390 -19.74 11.77 21.01
C GLN A 390 -19.01 10.61 20.35
N VAL A 391 -17.73 10.48 20.65
CA VAL A 391 -16.84 9.45 20.10
C VAL A 391 -16.19 8.69 21.25
N PHE A 392 -16.11 7.38 21.13
CA PHE A 392 -15.56 6.51 22.16
C PHE A 392 -14.09 6.23 21.89
N PHE A 393 -13.20 6.77 22.72
CA PHE A 393 -11.77 6.55 22.67
C PHE A 393 -11.30 5.90 23.98
N GLU A 394 -10.68 4.73 23.89
CA GLU A 394 -9.98 4.06 25.00
C GLU A 394 -10.83 3.95 26.29
N GLY A 395 -12.04 3.42 26.15
CA GLY A 395 -12.97 3.24 27.26
C GLY A 395 -13.74 4.50 27.68
N LYS A 396 -13.56 5.64 27.00
CA LYS A 396 -14.17 6.92 27.38
C LYS A 396 -14.91 7.56 26.21
N GLU A 397 -16.10 8.08 26.50
CA GLU A 397 -16.86 8.91 25.56
C GLU A 397 -16.36 10.36 25.64
N VAL A 398 -16.01 10.93 24.49
CA VAL A 398 -15.43 12.26 24.35
C VAL A 398 -16.24 13.06 23.33
N ASN A 399 -16.68 14.25 23.73
CA ASN A 399 -17.31 15.21 22.81
C ASN A 399 -16.26 15.77 21.85
N THR A 400 -16.27 15.27 20.62
CA THR A 400 -15.19 15.40 19.65
C THR A 400 -15.61 16.33 18.50
N PRO A 401 -14.81 17.35 18.15
CA PRO A 401 -15.09 18.22 17.01
C PRO A 401 -15.01 17.46 15.69
N VAL A 402 -15.96 17.75 14.80
CA VAL A 402 -16.03 17.16 13.46
C VAL A 402 -15.82 18.26 12.42
N TYR A 403 -14.83 18.10 11.56
CA TYR A 403 -14.45 19.05 10.53
C TYR A 403 -14.88 18.59 9.13
N ASP A 404 -15.23 19.55 8.28
CA ASP A 404 -15.46 19.34 6.85
C ASP A 404 -14.13 19.24 6.13
N GLY A 405 -13.79 18.03 5.69
CA GLY A 405 -12.60 17.78 4.90
C GLY A 405 -12.53 18.68 3.68
N LEU A 406 -13.64 18.89 2.94
CA LEU A 406 -13.72 19.69 1.70
C LEU A 406 -13.29 21.15 1.90
N MET A 407 -13.46 21.66 3.11
CA MET A 407 -13.10 23.02 3.47
C MET A 407 -11.67 23.15 4.01
N LEU A 408 -11.03 22.06 4.44
CA LEU A 408 -9.64 22.08 4.87
C LEU A 408 -8.70 22.40 3.70
N LYS A 409 -7.66 23.18 3.98
CA LYS A 409 -6.68 23.68 3.01
C LYS A 409 -5.27 23.57 3.56
N HIS A 410 -4.30 23.54 2.65
CA HIS A 410 -2.87 23.62 2.97
C HIS A 410 -2.56 24.56 4.14
N GLY A 411 -1.98 24.00 5.20
CA GLY A 411 -1.51 24.71 6.39
C GLY A 411 -2.47 24.70 7.57
N ASN A 412 -3.75 24.33 7.40
CA ASN A 412 -4.68 24.15 8.52
C ASN A 412 -4.16 23.08 9.49
N MET A 413 -4.40 23.29 10.78
CA MET A 413 -4.01 22.38 11.87
C MET A 413 -5.25 21.88 12.59
N ILE A 414 -5.28 20.58 12.86
CA ILE A 414 -6.30 19.88 13.63
C ILE A 414 -5.60 19.16 14.77
N PHE A 415 -6.00 19.46 15.99
CA PHE A 415 -5.47 18.84 17.20
C PHE A 415 -6.42 17.75 17.68
N GLY A 416 -5.89 16.57 18.02
CA GLY A 416 -6.67 15.47 18.52
C GLY A 416 -7.28 15.73 19.91
N PRO A 417 -8.39 15.06 20.28
CA PRO A 417 -9.21 14.20 19.43
C PRO A 417 -10.05 15.00 18.43
N ALA A 418 -10.15 14.52 17.20
CA ALA A 418 -10.97 15.12 16.15
C ALA A 418 -11.41 14.09 15.09
N ILE A 419 -12.46 14.42 14.34
CA ILE A 419 -12.89 13.67 13.16
C ILE A 419 -12.85 14.61 11.95
N VAL A 420 -12.28 14.16 10.84
CA VAL A 420 -12.37 14.86 9.54
C VAL A 420 -13.22 14.03 8.59
N GLU A 421 -14.35 14.60 8.17
CA GLU A 421 -15.28 13.92 7.26
C GLU A 421 -15.04 14.32 5.81
N GLU A 422 -14.78 13.33 4.98
CA GLU A 422 -14.87 13.42 3.53
C GLU A 422 -16.14 12.74 3.04
N PRO A 423 -16.62 13.03 1.82
CA PRO A 423 -17.75 12.31 1.25
C PRO A 423 -17.52 10.79 1.15
N THR A 424 -16.27 10.34 0.98
CA THR A 424 -15.94 8.94 0.67
C THR A 424 -15.08 8.25 1.72
N THR A 425 -14.66 8.95 2.78
CA THR A 425 -13.89 8.39 3.88
C THR A 425 -14.04 9.24 5.14
N THR A 426 -13.51 8.78 6.27
CA THR A 426 -13.45 9.54 7.51
C THR A 426 -12.08 9.34 8.13
N ILE A 427 -11.42 10.43 8.50
CA ILE A 427 -10.13 10.37 9.19
C ILE A 427 -10.39 10.55 10.67
N VAL A 428 -9.97 9.56 11.46
CA VAL A 428 -10.00 9.65 12.92
C VAL A 428 -8.64 10.17 13.37
N VAL A 429 -8.64 11.29 14.10
CA VAL A 429 -7.45 11.87 14.73
C VAL A 429 -7.56 11.61 16.24
N PRO A 430 -6.90 10.58 16.79
CA PRO A 430 -6.99 10.27 18.21
C PRO A 430 -6.35 11.34 19.10
N PRO A 431 -6.57 11.32 20.43
CA PRO A 431 -6.04 12.33 21.35
C PRO A 431 -4.51 12.55 21.34
N ASP A 432 -3.73 11.55 20.93
CA ASP A 432 -2.26 11.58 20.87
C ASP A 432 -1.73 11.93 19.46
N PHE A 433 -2.60 12.33 18.53
CA PHE A 433 -2.23 12.72 17.18
C PHE A 433 -2.67 14.14 16.86
N ASP A 434 -1.88 14.79 15.99
CA ASP A 434 -2.24 16.01 15.30
C ASP A 434 -2.25 15.77 13.79
N LEU A 435 -3.01 16.59 13.08
CA LEU A 435 -3.17 16.51 11.63
C LEU A 435 -2.99 17.89 10.99
N THR A 436 -2.31 17.94 9.86
CA THR A 436 -2.21 19.11 8.99
C THR A 436 -2.53 18.77 7.54
N CYS A 437 -2.83 19.78 6.72
CA CYS A 437 -2.97 19.62 5.28
C CYS A 437 -1.70 20.10 4.58
N ASP A 438 -1.15 19.30 3.67
CA ASP A 438 0.03 19.68 2.87
C ASP A 438 -0.33 20.57 1.67
N SER A 439 0.66 20.88 0.83
CA SER A 439 0.46 21.72 -0.36
C SER A 439 -0.33 21.07 -1.48
N TYR A 440 -0.64 19.78 -1.40
CA TYR A 440 -1.48 19.06 -2.35
C TYR A 440 -2.82 18.68 -1.71
N ASP A 441 -3.14 19.30 -0.57
CA ASP A 441 -4.33 19.07 0.25
C ASP A 441 -4.46 17.62 0.75
N ASN A 442 -3.36 16.86 0.80
CA ASN A 442 -3.28 15.59 1.52
C ASN A 442 -3.28 15.86 3.03
N TYR A 443 -3.82 14.91 3.79
CA TYR A 443 -3.79 14.96 5.24
C TYR A 443 -2.54 14.27 5.77
N VAL A 444 -1.77 14.99 6.57
CA VAL A 444 -0.54 14.52 7.19
C VAL A 444 -0.77 14.44 8.69
N MET A 445 -0.74 13.23 9.24
CA MET A 445 -1.04 12.94 10.63
C MET A 445 0.18 12.32 11.32
N TYR A 446 0.45 12.74 12.55
CA TYR A 446 1.64 12.36 13.31
C TYR A 446 1.36 12.47 14.81
N ARG A 447 2.18 11.82 15.64
CA ARG A 447 2.02 11.91 17.10
C ARG A 447 2.33 13.31 17.61
N ASN A 448 1.48 13.83 18.51
CA ASN A 448 1.60 15.20 19.02
C ASN A 448 2.75 15.41 20.03
N ASP A 449 3.44 14.34 20.43
CA ASP A 449 4.69 14.39 21.20
C ASP A 449 5.94 14.58 20.34
N GLN A 450 5.77 14.68 19.02
CA GLN A 450 6.84 14.88 18.05
C GLN A 450 6.56 16.10 17.16
N LYS A 451 7.62 16.70 16.61
CA LYS A 451 7.52 17.75 15.59
C LYS A 451 7.54 17.12 14.21
N LEU A 452 6.60 17.53 13.36
CA LEU A 452 6.48 17.04 11.99
C LEU A 452 7.77 17.23 11.18
N GLU A 453 8.44 18.37 11.35
CA GLU A 453 9.69 18.66 10.63
C GLU A 453 10.81 17.68 10.99
N ASP A 454 10.90 17.28 12.26
CA ASP A 454 11.91 16.34 12.75
C ASP A 454 11.62 14.92 12.22
N ILE A 455 10.35 14.52 12.17
CA ILE A 455 9.91 13.25 11.58
C ILE A 455 10.29 13.19 10.11
N ILE A 456 9.90 14.19 9.31
CA ILE A 456 10.21 14.24 7.87
C ILE A 456 11.72 14.26 7.66
N ALA A 457 12.48 15.04 8.45
CA ALA A 457 13.93 15.09 8.34
C ALA A 457 14.60 13.75 8.67
N LYS A 458 14.04 12.96 9.58
CA LYS A 458 14.52 11.61 9.89
C LYS A 458 14.21 10.63 8.74
N LEU A 459 12.97 10.63 8.25
CA LEU A 459 12.52 9.74 7.17
C LEU A 459 13.23 10.02 5.83
N LYS A 460 13.81 11.22 5.64
CA LYS A 460 14.64 11.55 4.47
C LYS A 460 16.07 11.02 4.54
N LYS A 461 16.52 10.56 5.71
CA LYS A 461 17.90 10.11 5.95
C LYS A 461 18.05 8.59 5.98
N GLY A 462 16.98 7.90 6.36
CA GLY A 462 16.90 6.44 6.33
C GLY A 462 16.25 6.00 5.05
#